data_AF-A0A183FS20-F1
#
_entry.id   AF-A0A183FS20-F1
#
_cell.length_a   1.000
_cell.length_b   1.000
_cell.length_c   1.000
_cell.angle_alpha   90.00
_cell.angle_beta   90.00
_cell.angle_gamma   90.00
#
_symmetry.space_group_name_H-M   'P 1'
#
loop_
_entity.id
_entity.type
_entity.pdbx_description
1 polymer ?
#
loop_
_entity_poly.entity_id
_entity_poly.type
_entity_poly.pdbx_seq_one_letter_code
_entity_poly.pdbx_strand_id
1 'polypeptide(L)'
;MFSRLLFLLSALVSCHALYFHIAETEKKCFIEEIPDETMVIGNYKVQLYDPNTKGYGDYPNIGMHVEVKDPEDKVILSKLYTSEGKFTFTSHLPGEHVICLYSNSTAWFSGAQLRVHLTIQAGEHAQDYEQIAVKDKLNELQLRIRQLLDQVEQITKEQNYQRYSLMAGRRLIKGLTSPWSLGFSGFGLAYGLYHIWDATQSGTKYDLNENLEGKTYIVTGATSGIGQATVEELAKRNARVIMACRNREKCVQVRRDIVLNTRNKQVYCRQCDLEDFDNIRAFVQKLSKGKFELDRIDGVVHNAAMMDAERRVNKDGIERTFATNHLGSFLLTALLLDKLLAQDHPVRIVFLNTNIIGRKCELDFDDLNASSRKKYDGFEVYKQSKLAAAMFARELSERLKDTNVTVLVADPGRTKSNLSAQMDGQTFFLSRWLLKIVSFGMGERRVEKAVRPVLYALADPAMDGVTGVFIDRERNEQPWCDSVEDAQKRRKLWSTSEVWTKLGERMGQVIPLSNIWML
;
A
#
# COMPACT_ATOMS: atom_id res chain seq x y z
N MET A 1 33.49 63.30 -18.02
CA MET A 1 33.85 62.10 -17.21
C MET A 1 33.71 60.82 -18.06
N PHE A 2 34.31 60.82 -19.26
CA PHE A 2 34.24 59.72 -20.25
C PHE A 2 35.64 59.42 -20.82
N SER A 3 36.67 59.60 -19.99
CA SER A 3 38.10 59.57 -20.39
C SER A 3 38.93 58.56 -19.55
N ARG A 4 38.30 57.54 -18.98
CA ARG A 4 39.01 56.51 -18.19
C ARG A 4 38.61 55.05 -18.48
N LEU A 5 37.85 54.81 -19.54
CA LEU A 5 37.56 53.45 -20.02
C LEU A 5 38.17 53.18 -21.41
N LEU A 6 39.18 53.97 -21.81
CA LEU A 6 39.91 53.81 -23.07
C LEU A 6 41.30 53.18 -22.88
N PHE A 7 41.63 52.68 -21.68
CA PHE A 7 42.99 52.26 -21.31
C PHE A 7 43.13 50.78 -20.90
N LEU A 8 42.12 49.94 -21.14
CA LEU A 8 42.14 48.52 -20.77
C LEU A 8 41.94 47.53 -21.95
N LEU A 9 41.89 48.02 -23.19
CA LEU A 9 41.84 47.18 -24.39
C LEU A 9 43.15 47.22 -25.21
N SER A 10 44.22 47.80 -24.64
CA SER A 10 45.58 47.79 -25.20
C SER A 10 46.50 46.75 -24.54
N ALA A 11 45.95 45.77 -23.83
CA ALA A 11 46.67 44.54 -23.52
C ALA A 11 46.48 43.58 -24.68
N LEU A 12 47.43 43.63 -25.61
CA LEU A 12 47.76 42.57 -26.57
C LEU A 12 47.72 41.21 -25.85
N VAL A 13 46.59 40.51 -25.89
CA VAL A 13 46.58 39.07 -25.75
C VAL A 13 46.84 38.54 -27.14
N SER A 14 48.10 38.23 -27.41
CA SER A 14 48.47 37.31 -28.48
C SER A 14 47.56 36.09 -28.34
N CYS A 15 46.60 35.94 -29.25
CA CYS A 15 45.72 34.79 -29.29
C CYS A 15 46.62 33.58 -29.60
N HIS A 16 47.06 32.87 -28.55
CA HIS A 16 47.77 31.62 -28.72
C HIS A 16 46.75 30.63 -29.25
N ALA A 17 47.01 30.03 -30.41
CA ALA A 17 46.15 29.01 -31.02
C ALA A 17 45.69 27.98 -29.96
N LEU A 18 44.43 27.57 -30.02
CA LEU A 18 43.86 26.61 -29.08
C LEU A 18 44.57 25.26 -29.29
N TYR A 19 45.33 24.83 -28.29
CA TYR A 19 45.95 23.52 -28.27
C TYR A 19 45.48 22.73 -27.06
N PHE A 20 45.45 21.41 -27.20
CA PHE A 20 45.16 20.49 -26.12
C PHE A 20 46.24 19.40 -26.08
N HIS A 21 46.29 18.67 -24.97
CA HIS A 21 47.25 17.60 -24.81
C HIS A 21 46.59 16.23 -24.92
N ILE A 22 47.28 15.29 -25.56
CA ILE A 22 46.89 13.88 -25.69
C ILE A 22 48.02 13.03 -25.11
N ALA A 23 47.70 12.12 -24.18
CA ALA A 23 48.64 11.10 -23.72
C ALA A 23 48.76 9.94 -24.72
N GLU A 24 49.82 9.12 -24.65
CA GLU A 24 50.19 8.12 -25.68
C GLU A 24 49.11 7.10 -26.08
N THR A 25 48.07 6.90 -25.28
CA THR A 25 46.94 5.99 -25.58
C THR A 25 45.57 6.66 -25.40
N GLU A 26 45.56 7.97 -25.22
CA GLU A 26 44.34 8.71 -24.93
C GLU A 26 43.63 9.07 -26.22
N LYS A 27 42.32 8.79 -26.26
CA LYS A 27 41.43 9.26 -27.33
C LYS A 27 40.73 10.52 -26.84
N LYS A 28 40.98 11.65 -27.52
CA LYS A 28 40.26 12.90 -27.28
C LYS A 28 39.20 13.09 -28.34
N CYS A 29 37.96 13.24 -27.91
CA CYS A 29 36.81 13.44 -28.78
C CYS A 29 36.19 14.81 -28.55
N PHE A 30 35.79 15.46 -29.64
CA PHE A 30 35.10 16.74 -29.69
C PHE A 30 33.72 16.51 -30.29
N ILE A 31 32.70 17.08 -29.65
CA ILE A 31 31.32 17.01 -30.13
C ILE A 31 31.03 18.34 -30.81
N GLU A 32 30.69 18.29 -32.09
CA GLU A 32 30.31 19.45 -32.88
C GLU A 32 28.89 19.26 -33.41
N GLU A 33 28.02 20.26 -33.24
CA GLU A 33 26.70 20.25 -33.84
C GLU A 33 26.78 20.77 -35.28
N ILE A 34 26.49 19.90 -36.24
CA ILE A 34 26.70 20.18 -37.66
C ILE A 34 25.38 20.01 -38.42
N PRO A 35 24.94 21.00 -39.23
CA PRO A 35 23.78 20.85 -40.09
C PRO A 35 23.99 19.77 -41.15
N ASP A 36 22.91 19.39 -41.83
CA ASP A 36 22.96 18.49 -42.97
C ASP A 36 23.65 19.14 -44.18
N GLU A 37 24.23 18.29 -45.03
CA GLU A 37 24.94 18.67 -46.25
C GLU A 37 25.99 19.76 -46.06
N THR A 38 26.70 19.71 -44.94
CA THR A 38 27.71 20.70 -44.56
C THR A 38 29.09 20.08 -44.61
N MET A 39 29.99 20.65 -45.41
CA MET A 39 31.39 20.23 -45.47
C MET A 39 32.15 20.77 -44.25
N VAL A 40 33.00 19.92 -43.68
CA VAL A 40 33.81 20.22 -42.51
C VAL A 40 35.27 19.91 -42.84
N ILE A 41 36.14 20.85 -42.51
CA ILE A 41 37.58 20.74 -42.67
C ILE A 41 38.22 20.90 -41.30
N GLY A 42 39.00 19.90 -40.88
CA GLY A 42 39.85 19.99 -39.72
C GLY A 42 41.32 20.01 -40.13
N ASN A 43 42.04 21.04 -39.69
CA ASN A 43 43.49 21.12 -39.80
C ASN A 43 44.08 20.88 -38.42
N TYR A 44 45.07 19.99 -38.33
CA TYR A 44 45.74 19.75 -37.06
C TYR A 44 47.26 19.65 -37.21
N LYS A 45 47.97 20.03 -36.15
CA LYS A 45 49.42 19.90 -36.02
C LYS A 45 49.78 19.34 -34.65
N VAL A 46 50.63 18.33 -34.62
CA VAL A 46 51.06 17.61 -33.42
C VAL A 46 52.51 17.94 -33.11
N GLN A 47 52.79 18.23 -31.84
CA GLN A 47 54.13 18.45 -31.32
C GLN A 47 54.39 17.53 -30.14
N LEU A 48 55.58 16.95 -30.05
CA LEU A 48 55.95 16.04 -28.96
C LEU A 48 56.71 16.82 -27.89
N TYR A 49 56.39 16.56 -26.63
CA TYR A 49 57.19 17.06 -25.51
C TYR A 49 58.56 16.36 -25.46
N ASP A 50 59.64 17.14 -25.49
CA ASP A 50 61.00 16.64 -25.32
C ASP A 50 61.49 16.93 -23.88
N PRO A 51 61.75 15.88 -23.07
CA PRO A 51 62.22 16.03 -21.69
C PRO A 51 63.57 16.75 -21.57
N ASN A 52 64.43 16.65 -22.59
CA ASN A 52 65.78 17.20 -22.55
C ASN A 52 65.81 18.71 -22.76
N THR A 53 64.95 19.21 -23.66
CA THR A 53 64.83 20.64 -23.98
C THR A 53 63.74 21.34 -23.17
N LYS A 54 62.92 20.59 -22.41
CA LYS A 54 61.71 21.06 -21.71
C LYS A 54 60.77 21.83 -22.64
N GLY A 55 60.76 21.48 -23.92
CA GLY A 55 60.03 22.17 -24.98
C GLY A 55 59.22 21.21 -25.84
N TYR A 56 58.38 21.76 -26.72
CA TYR A 56 57.64 20.99 -27.71
C TYR A 56 58.34 21.10 -29.07
N GLY A 57 58.66 19.95 -29.66
CA GLY A 57 59.32 19.84 -30.97
C GLY A 57 58.42 19.23 -32.03
N ASP A 58 58.73 19.50 -33.30
CA ASP A 58 58.07 18.88 -34.44
C ASP A 58 58.73 17.51 -34.71
N TYR A 59 57.95 16.43 -34.71
CA TYR A 59 58.43 15.06 -34.95
C TYR A 59 57.65 14.43 -36.10
N PRO A 60 58.25 14.30 -37.30
CA PRO A 60 57.51 13.96 -38.53
C PRO A 60 56.97 12.52 -38.57
N ASN A 61 57.44 11.62 -37.70
CA ASN A 61 57.10 10.20 -37.73
C ASN A 61 55.93 9.80 -36.81
N ILE A 62 55.24 10.76 -36.19
CA ILE A 62 54.09 10.46 -35.31
C ILE A 62 52.81 10.39 -36.15
N GLY A 63 52.16 9.22 -36.15
CA GLY A 63 50.85 9.04 -36.78
C GLY A 63 49.71 9.50 -35.86
N MET A 64 48.76 10.26 -36.40
CA MET A 64 47.52 10.66 -35.72
C MET A 64 46.32 10.07 -36.45
N HIS A 65 45.52 9.29 -35.73
CA HIS A 65 44.30 8.71 -36.23
C HIS A 65 43.14 9.66 -35.99
N VAL A 66 42.37 9.97 -37.04
CA VAL A 66 41.16 10.78 -36.98
C VAL A 66 39.97 9.89 -37.27
N GLU A 67 39.03 9.84 -36.32
CA GLU A 67 37.76 9.12 -36.44
C GLU A 67 36.61 10.10 -36.27
N VAL A 68 35.65 10.11 -37.18
CA VAL A 68 34.44 10.93 -37.10
C VAL A 68 33.22 10.02 -37.13
N LYS A 69 32.32 10.23 -36.17
CA LYS A 69 31.01 9.58 -36.10
C LYS A 69 29.90 10.58 -36.34
N ASP A 70 28.85 10.14 -37.01
CA ASP A 70 27.60 10.89 -37.19
C ASP A 70 26.67 10.77 -35.95
N PRO A 71 25.52 11.47 -35.92
CA PRO A 71 24.59 11.43 -34.79
C PRO A 71 23.94 10.06 -34.51
N GLU A 72 24.09 9.10 -35.42
CA GLU A 72 23.62 7.71 -35.25
C GLU A 72 24.77 6.77 -34.83
N ASP A 73 25.89 7.34 -34.34
CA ASP A 73 27.10 6.65 -33.93
C ASP A 73 27.84 5.90 -35.06
N LYS A 74 27.48 6.15 -36.33
CA LYS A 74 28.11 5.51 -37.48
C LYS A 74 29.39 6.24 -37.86
N VAL A 75 30.47 5.47 -38.05
CA VAL A 75 31.78 6.01 -38.44
C VAL A 75 31.73 6.45 -39.91
N ILE A 76 31.85 7.76 -40.14
CA ILE A 76 31.83 8.38 -41.48
C ILE A 76 33.24 8.71 -42.01
N LEU A 77 34.23 8.85 -41.11
CA LEU A 77 35.64 8.99 -41.45
C LEU A 77 36.47 8.21 -40.43
N SER A 78 37.45 7.45 -40.90
CA SER A 78 38.41 6.74 -40.05
C SER A 78 39.71 6.58 -40.83
N LYS A 79 40.71 7.38 -40.50
CA LYS A 79 41.96 7.41 -41.27
C LYS A 79 43.15 7.82 -40.41
N LEU A 80 44.29 7.17 -40.68
CA LEU A 80 45.59 7.54 -40.13
C LEU A 80 46.27 8.59 -41.00
N TYR A 81 46.76 9.65 -40.36
CA TYR A 81 47.46 10.77 -40.96
C TYR A 81 48.83 10.98 -40.28
N THR A 82 49.67 11.84 -40.85
CA THR A 82 51.00 12.21 -40.33
C THR A 82 50.93 13.16 -39.13
N SER A 83 52.07 13.67 -38.64
CA SER A 83 52.14 14.60 -37.50
C SER A 83 51.45 15.94 -37.75
N GLU A 84 51.24 16.30 -39.01
CA GLU A 84 50.44 17.43 -39.46
C GLU A 84 49.55 16.95 -40.60
N GLY A 85 48.28 17.37 -40.60
CA GLY A 85 47.30 16.85 -41.55
C GLY A 85 46.03 17.67 -41.67
N LYS A 86 45.37 17.53 -42.83
CA LYS A 86 44.05 18.07 -43.14
C LYS A 86 43.09 16.91 -43.35
N PHE A 87 42.00 16.89 -42.59
CA PHE A 87 40.89 15.95 -42.80
C PHE A 87 39.64 16.70 -43.27
N THR A 88 38.81 16.02 -44.05
CA THR A 88 37.60 16.59 -44.64
C THR A 88 36.50 15.54 -44.67
N PHE A 89 35.31 15.91 -44.25
CA PHE A 89 34.11 15.09 -44.36
C PHE A 89 32.89 15.98 -44.63
N THR A 90 31.80 15.37 -45.09
CA THR A 90 30.52 16.04 -45.30
C THR A 90 29.49 15.42 -44.37
N SER A 91 28.82 16.24 -43.56
CA SER A 91 27.68 15.83 -42.75
C SER A 91 26.50 15.53 -43.65
N HIS A 92 25.89 14.34 -43.53
CA HIS A 92 24.67 13.97 -44.26
C HIS A 92 23.43 13.94 -43.37
N LEU A 93 23.62 13.92 -42.05
CA LEU A 93 22.56 13.92 -41.05
C LEU A 93 22.81 15.10 -40.11
N PRO A 94 21.80 15.92 -39.80
CA PRO A 94 22.00 17.05 -38.90
C PRO A 94 22.07 16.57 -37.45
N GLY A 95 23.03 17.08 -36.66
CA GLY A 95 23.14 16.75 -35.24
C GLY A 95 24.57 16.73 -34.70
N GLU A 96 24.74 16.13 -33.53
CA GLU A 96 26.02 15.97 -32.84
C GLU A 96 26.93 14.98 -33.58
N HIS A 97 28.05 15.48 -34.11
CA HIS A 97 29.12 14.68 -34.68
C HIS A 97 30.27 14.56 -33.70
N VAL A 98 30.82 13.36 -33.55
CA VAL A 98 31.92 13.10 -32.63
C VAL A 98 33.21 12.95 -33.42
N ILE A 99 34.12 13.93 -33.29
CA ILE A 99 35.43 13.97 -33.95
C ILE A 99 36.50 13.59 -32.93
N CYS A 100 37.14 12.43 -33.12
CA CYS A 100 38.14 11.90 -32.21
C CYS A 100 39.52 11.85 -32.83
N LEU A 101 40.52 12.29 -32.07
CA LEU A 101 41.94 12.19 -32.41
C LEU A 101 42.67 11.33 -31.38
N TYR A 102 43.50 10.39 -31.87
CA TYR A 102 44.35 9.56 -31.03
C TYR A 102 45.59 9.09 -31.79
N SER A 103 46.71 8.90 -31.09
CA SER A 103 47.94 8.42 -31.72
C SER A 103 47.90 6.90 -31.96
N ASN A 104 48.55 6.44 -33.04
CA ASN A 104 48.72 5.01 -33.34
C ASN A 104 50.08 4.45 -32.85
N SER A 105 50.77 5.16 -31.95
CA SER A 105 52.07 4.75 -31.42
C SER A 105 51.92 3.78 -30.25
N THR A 106 52.65 2.67 -30.28
CA THR A 106 52.83 1.79 -29.12
C THR A 106 53.87 2.39 -28.16
N ALA A 107 53.51 2.53 -26.88
CA ALA A 107 54.25 3.06 -25.74
C ALA A 107 55.80 2.93 -25.76
N TRP A 108 56.48 3.70 -26.62
CA TRP A 108 57.95 3.68 -26.75
C TRP A 108 58.63 4.75 -25.89
N PHE A 109 57.89 5.76 -25.41
CA PHE A 109 58.43 6.85 -24.59
C PHE A 109 57.67 6.96 -23.27
N SER A 110 58.28 6.47 -22.18
CA SER A 110 57.77 6.59 -20.81
C SER A 110 57.23 8.01 -20.47
N GLY A 111 55.93 8.25 -20.72
CA GLY A 111 55.22 9.47 -20.35
C GLY A 111 55.24 10.64 -21.36
N ALA A 112 55.41 10.39 -22.66
CA ALA A 112 55.40 11.50 -23.63
C ALA A 112 54.01 12.13 -23.83
N GLN A 113 53.95 13.46 -23.76
CA GLN A 113 52.73 14.24 -23.93
C GLN A 113 52.73 14.89 -25.32
N LEU A 114 51.67 14.66 -26.11
CA LEU A 114 51.46 15.30 -27.40
C LEU A 114 50.70 16.59 -27.21
N ARG A 115 51.17 17.69 -27.80
CA ARG A 115 50.41 18.94 -27.96
C ARG A 115 49.80 18.96 -29.35
N VAL A 116 48.48 19.00 -29.42
CA VAL A 116 47.71 19.03 -30.67
C VAL A 116 47.04 20.39 -30.81
N HIS A 117 47.39 21.09 -31.89
CA HIS A 117 46.67 22.26 -32.38
C HIS A 117 45.61 21.76 -33.34
N LEU A 118 44.35 22.13 -33.14
CA LEU A 118 43.23 21.71 -33.98
C LEU A 118 42.36 22.91 -34.33
N THR A 119 42.12 23.10 -35.62
CA THR A 119 41.23 24.11 -36.16
C THR A 119 40.18 23.42 -37.01
N ILE A 120 38.91 23.51 -36.60
CA ILE A 120 37.77 22.97 -37.34
C ILE A 120 37.04 24.14 -37.99
N GLN A 121 36.77 24.02 -39.28
CA GLN A 121 35.99 24.95 -40.07
C GLN A 121 34.84 24.18 -40.71
N ALA A 122 33.62 24.72 -40.63
CA ALA A 122 32.44 24.12 -41.23
C ALA A 122 31.72 25.12 -42.14
N GLY A 123 31.03 24.61 -43.16
CA GLY A 123 30.21 25.43 -44.06
C GLY A 123 31.05 26.35 -44.94
N GLU A 124 30.67 27.62 -45.01
CA GLU A 124 31.35 28.63 -45.84
C GLU A 124 32.83 28.82 -45.46
N HIS A 125 33.15 28.64 -44.18
CA HIS A 125 34.52 28.80 -43.67
C HIS A 125 35.44 27.65 -44.06
N ALA A 126 34.88 26.54 -44.56
CA ALA A 126 35.63 25.43 -45.13
C ALA A 126 35.90 25.60 -46.64
N GLN A 127 35.28 26.58 -47.32
CA GLN A 127 35.45 26.77 -48.76
C GLN A 127 36.67 27.64 -49.08
N ASP A 128 37.51 27.19 -50.00
CA ASP A 128 38.66 27.95 -50.51
C ASP A 128 38.24 28.80 -51.72
N TYR A 129 37.76 30.02 -51.44
CA TYR A 129 37.25 30.94 -52.45
C TYR A 129 38.33 31.44 -53.43
N GLU A 130 39.60 31.44 -53.04
CA GLU A 130 40.70 31.84 -53.94
C GLU A 130 40.91 30.79 -55.03
N GLN A 131 40.92 29.51 -54.66
CA GLN A 131 40.98 28.42 -55.65
C GLN A 131 39.74 28.37 -56.54
N ILE A 132 38.55 28.60 -55.98
CA ILE A 132 37.30 28.65 -56.75
C ILE A 132 37.33 29.81 -57.75
N ALA A 133 37.81 30.99 -57.34
CA ALA A 133 37.94 32.14 -58.21
C ALA A 133 38.86 31.88 -59.41
N VAL A 134 40.00 31.20 -59.18
CA VAL A 134 40.96 30.84 -60.23
C VAL A 134 40.39 29.77 -61.16
N LYS A 135 39.76 28.73 -60.60
CA LYS A 135 39.20 27.60 -61.36
C LYS A 135 38.05 28.05 -62.27
N ASP A 136 37.12 28.83 -61.72
CA ASP A 136 35.89 29.24 -62.41
C ASP A 136 36.05 30.60 -63.11
N LYS A 137 37.25 31.18 -63.09
CA LYS A 137 37.61 32.49 -63.69
C LYS A 137 36.66 33.60 -63.26
N LEU A 138 36.38 33.68 -61.97
CA LEU A 138 35.44 34.64 -61.41
C LEU A 138 36.09 36.02 -61.23
N ASN A 139 35.38 37.07 -61.62
CA ASN A 139 35.75 38.44 -61.25
C ASN A 139 35.44 38.70 -59.76
N GLU A 140 36.06 39.73 -59.18
CA GLU A 140 35.90 40.09 -57.76
C GLU A 140 34.42 40.21 -57.32
N LEU A 141 33.59 40.85 -58.14
CA LEU A 141 32.16 40.98 -57.87
C LEU A 141 31.41 39.63 -57.89
N GLN A 142 31.75 38.75 -58.84
CA GLN A 142 31.12 37.44 -58.96
C GLN A 142 31.52 36.53 -57.78
N LEU A 143 32.77 36.61 -57.35
CA LEU A 143 33.24 35.92 -56.16
C LEU A 143 32.49 36.40 -54.91
N ARG A 144 32.27 37.70 -54.77
CA ARG A 144 31.55 38.25 -53.62
C ARG A 144 30.08 37.85 -53.60
N ILE A 145 29.42 37.84 -54.75
CA ILE A 145 28.03 37.33 -54.87
C ILE A 145 27.96 35.86 -54.48
N ARG A 146 28.94 35.05 -54.91
CA ARG A 146 29.00 33.63 -54.56
C ARG A 146 29.13 33.43 -53.05
N GLN A 147 30.06 34.14 -52.41
CA GLN A 147 30.23 34.11 -50.95
C GLN A 147 28.95 34.47 -50.20
N LEU A 148 28.21 35.48 -50.67
CA LEU A 148 26.94 35.89 -50.05
C LEU A 148 25.84 34.83 -50.23
N LEU A 149 25.80 34.15 -51.38
CA LEU A 149 24.84 33.06 -51.61
C LEU A 149 25.13 31.86 -50.71
N ASP A 150 26.40 31.45 -50.62
CA ASP A 150 26.82 30.35 -49.74
C ASP A 150 26.56 30.70 -48.26
N GLN A 151 26.74 31.97 -47.85
CA GLN A 151 26.35 32.51 -46.54
C GLN A 151 24.86 32.37 -46.23
N VAL A 152 24.00 32.78 -47.17
CA VAL A 152 22.55 32.69 -46.99
C VAL A 152 22.08 31.24 -46.92
N GLU A 153 22.69 30.35 -47.71
CA GLU A 153 22.40 28.92 -47.68
C GLU A 153 22.75 28.31 -46.31
N GLN A 154 23.92 28.64 -45.76
CA GLN A 154 24.32 28.17 -44.44
C GLN A 154 23.37 28.65 -43.34
N ILE A 155 23.03 29.95 -43.31
CA ILE A 155 22.08 30.51 -42.33
C ILE A 155 20.73 29.78 -42.43
N THR A 156 20.29 29.48 -43.65
CA THR A 156 19.03 28.76 -43.88
C THR A 156 19.08 27.33 -43.32
N LYS A 157 20.20 26.61 -43.53
CA LYS A 157 20.43 25.26 -42.97
C LYS A 157 20.40 25.28 -41.43
N GLU A 158 21.10 26.22 -40.81
CA GLU A 158 21.11 26.38 -39.34
C GLU A 158 19.71 26.69 -38.78
N GLN A 159 18.97 27.60 -39.40
CA GLN A 159 17.60 27.93 -38.97
C GLN A 159 16.64 26.74 -39.10
N ASN A 160 16.78 25.94 -40.16
CA ASN A 160 15.96 24.74 -40.36
C ASN A 160 16.27 23.67 -39.32
N TYR A 161 17.54 23.44 -38.98
CA TYR A 161 17.95 22.53 -37.93
C TYR A 161 17.36 22.93 -36.56
N GLN A 162 17.48 24.21 -36.18
CA GLN A 162 16.89 24.72 -34.94
C GLN A 162 15.36 24.49 -34.88
N ARG A 163 14.66 24.68 -36.00
CA ARG A 163 13.22 24.39 -36.09
C ARG A 163 12.91 22.91 -35.91
N TYR A 164 13.69 22.01 -36.52
CA TYR A 164 13.52 20.57 -36.41
C TYR A 164 13.66 20.09 -34.95
N SER A 165 14.72 20.53 -34.27
CA SER A 165 14.97 20.21 -32.86
C SER A 165 13.81 20.65 -31.95
N LEU A 166 13.32 21.88 -32.12
CA LEU A 166 12.17 22.40 -31.37
C LEU A 166 10.88 21.59 -31.61
N MET A 167 10.64 21.11 -32.83
CA MET A 167 9.45 20.30 -33.15
C MET A 167 9.52 18.92 -32.49
N ALA A 168 10.70 18.28 -32.45
CA ALA A 168 10.91 17.01 -31.77
C ALA A 168 10.58 17.11 -30.27
N GLY A 169 11.11 18.15 -29.59
CA GLY A 169 10.81 18.39 -28.17
C GLY A 169 9.33 18.62 -27.89
N ARG A 170 8.64 19.42 -28.74
CA ARG A 170 7.19 19.65 -28.61
C ARG A 170 6.37 18.37 -28.78
N ARG A 171 6.77 17.46 -29.68
CA ARG A 171 6.07 16.18 -29.90
C ARG A 171 6.16 15.28 -28.67
N LEU A 172 7.32 15.24 -28.01
CA LEU A 172 7.56 14.46 -26.80
C LEU A 172 6.71 14.98 -25.62
N ILE A 173 6.70 16.31 -25.42
CA ILE A 173 5.87 16.95 -24.38
C ILE A 173 4.38 16.68 -24.62
N LYS A 174 3.90 16.79 -25.88
CA LYS A 174 2.50 16.49 -26.22
C LYS A 174 2.13 15.02 -25.96
N GLY A 175 3.05 14.08 -26.17
CA GLY A 175 2.86 12.67 -25.83
C GLY A 175 2.69 12.47 -24.31
N LEU A 176 3.60 13.02 -23.52
CA LEU A 176 3.61 12.93 -22.06
C LEU A 176 2.38 13.59 -21.41
N THR A 177 1.96 14.73 -21.95
CA THR A 177 0.81 15.52 -21.48
C THR A 177 -0.51 15.09 -22.13
N SER A 178 -0.51 14.04 -22.94
CA SER A 178 -1.75 13.53 -23.54
C SER A 178 -2.71 13.03 -22.44
N PRO A 179 -4.03 13.19 -22.62
CA PRO A 179 -5.02 12.70 -21.65
C PRO A 179 -4.87 11.21 -21.33
N TRP A 180 -4.45 10.41 -22.32
CA TRP A 180 -4.19 8.98 -22.15
C TRP A 180 -2.97 8.72 -21.25
N SER A 181 -1.83 9.39 -21.51
CA SER A 181 -0.61 9.26 -20.70
C SER A 181 -0.87 9.67 -19.24
N LEU A 182 -1.58 10.78 -19.03
CA LEU A 182 -1.97 11.23 -17.70
C LEU A 182 -2.95 10.25 -17.03
N GLY A 183 -3.91 9.71 -17.78
CA GLY A 183 -4.86 8.71 -17.30
C GLY A 183 -4.18 7.40 -16.87
N PHE A 184 -3.27 6.85 -17.68
CA PHE A 184 -2.53 5.63 -17.35
C PHE A 184 -1.59 5.84 -16.16
N SER A 185 -0.89 6.97 -16.10
CA SER A 185 0.01 7.29 -14.98
C SER A 185 -0.77 7.46 -13.68
N GLY A 186 -1.90 8.18 -13.73
CA GLY A 186 -2.80 8.35 -12.59
C GLY A 186 -3.41 7.02 -12.12
N PHE A 187 -3.83 6.16 -13.06
CA PHE A 187 -4.32 4.83 -12.73
C PHE A 187 -3.23 3.95 -12.10
N GLY A 188 -2.03 3.93 -12.68
CA GLY A 188 -0.90 3.17 -12.16
C GLY A 188 -0.52 3.59 -10.73
N LEU A 189 -0.48 4.90 -10.45
CA LEU A 189 -0.25 5.44 -9.11
C LEU A 189 -1.38 5.07 -8.14
N ALA A 190 -2.64 5.26 -8.54
CA ALA A 190 -3.79 4.90 -7.71
C ALA A 190 -3.83 3.39 -7.41
N TYR A 191 -3.52 2.56 -8.40
CA TYR A 191 -3.45 1.11 -8.26
C TYR A 191 -2.28 0.68 -7.36
N GLY A 192 -1.10 1.28 -7.53
CA GLY A 192 0.04 1.05 -6.66
C GLY A 192 -0.24 1.44 -5.20
N LEU A 193 -0.81 2.63 -4.98
CA LEU A 193 -1.23 3.09 -3.66
C LEU A 193 -2.32 2.19 -3.05
N TYR A 194 -3.27 1.73 -3.86
CA TYR A 194 -4.29 0.77 -3.42
C TYR A 194 -3.67 -0.53 -2.90
N HIS A 195 -2.70 -1.10 -3.62
CA HIS A 195 -2.04 -2.35 -3.20
C HIS A 195 -1.17 -2.16 -1.97
N ILE A 196 -0.43 -1.05 -1.88
CA ILE A 196 0.35 -0.71 -0.68
C ILE A 196 -0.58 -0.53 0.53
N TRP A 197 -1.73 0.13 0.35
CA TRP A 197 -2.70 0.34 1.41
C TRP A 197 -3.43 -0.95 1.81
N ASP A 198 -3.86 -1.80 0.87
CA ASP A 198 -4.47 -3.10 1.21
C ASP A 198 -3.46 -4.04 1.88
N ALA A 199 -2.19 -3.97 1.47
CA ALA A 199 -1.08 -4.70 2.09
C ALA A 199 -0.79 -4.20 3.52
N THR A 200 -0.79 -2.89 3.77
CA THR A 200 -0.56 -2.34 5.13
C THR A 200 -1.75 -2.58 6.07
N GLN A 201 -2.96 -2.75 5.54
CA GLN A 201 -4.12 -3.19 6.33
C GLN A 201 -4.24 -4.71 6.49
N SER A 202 -3.41 -5.46 5.79
CA SER A 202 -3.21 -6.88 6.05
C SER A 202 -1.92 -7.05 6.83
N GLY A 203 -1.99 -7.15 8.15
CA GLY A 203 -0.92 -7.85 8.86
C GLY A 203 -0.76 -9.28 8.34
N THR A 204 0.21 -9.99 8.91
CA THR A 204 0.66 -11.29 8.42
C THR A 204 -0.50 -12.25 8.16
N LYS A 205 -0.45 -12.96 7.01
CA LYS A 205 -1.47 -13.94 6.64
C LYS A 205 -1.53 -15.00 7.73
N TYR A 206 -2.67 -15.10 8.40
CA TYR A 206 -2.95 -16.13 9.39
C TYR A 206 -3.90 -17.15 8.78
N ASP A 207 -3.54 -18.41 8.93
CA ASP A 207 -4.35 -19.56 8.58
C ASP A 207 -4.24 -20.56 9.73
N LEU A 208 -5.39 -21.01 10.24
CA LEU A 208 -5.42 -21.99 11.32
C LEU A 208 -5.16 -23.37 10.70
N ASN A 209 -4.07 -24.04 11.06
CA ASN A 209 -3.74 -25.34 10.45
C ASN A 209 -4.37 -26.54 11.16
N GLU A 210 -4.98 -26.32 12.32
CA GLU A 210 -5.57 -27.37 13.15
C GLU A 210 -6.77 -28.05 12.49
N ASN A 211 -6.80 -29.38 12.55
CA ASN A 211 -8.02 -30.15 12.29
C ASN A 211 -8.88 -30.14 13.56
N LEU A 212 -10.13 -29.74 13.42
CA LEU A 212 -11.09 -29.56 14.52
C LEU A 212 -12.13 -30.68 14.55
N GLU A 213 -11.83 -31.82 13.92
CA GLU A 213 -12.69 -33.00 13.96
C GLU A 213 -13.00 -33.44 15.40
N GLY A 214 -14.27 -33.79 15.65
CA GLY A 214 -14.76 -34.13 16.98
C GLY A 214 -15.01 -32.92 17.91
N LYS A 215 -14.51 -31.73 17.56
CA LYS A 215 -14.74 -30.51 18.34
C LYS A 215 -16.06 -29.83 17.98
N THR A 216 -16.72 -29.23 18.97
CA THR A 216 -18.02 -28.57 18.81
C THR A 216 -17.98 -27.10 19.16
N TYR A 217 -18.46 -26.23 18.27
CA TYR A 217 -18.49 -24.79 18.47
C TYR A 217 -19.91 -24.23 18.34
N ILE A 218 -20.26 -23.29 19.21
CA ILE A 218 -21.50 -22.51 19.13
C ILE A 218 -21.16 -21.11 18.64
N VAL A 219 -21.78 -20.65 17.55
CA VAL A 219 -21.52 -19.32 16.98
C VAL A 219 -22.82 -18.53 16.89
N THR A 220 -22.90 -17.42 17.61
CA THR A 220 -24.06 -16.51 17.54
C THR A 220 -23.94 -15.58 16.33
N GLY A 221 -25.07 -15.26 15.68
CA GLY A 221 -25.06 -14.33 14.54
C GLY A 221 -24.39 -14.90 13.28
N ALA A 222 -24.48 -16.22 13.10
CA ALA A 222 -23.79 -16.99 12.07
C ALA A 222 -24.33 -16.85 10.63
N THR A 223 -25.30 -15.97 10.36
CA THR A 223 -25.95 -15.87 9.03
C THR A 223 -25.39 -14.79 8.09
N SER A 224 -24.36 -14.05 8.52
CA SER A 224 -23.74 -13.01 7.69
C SER A 224 -22.41 -12.54 8.26
N GLY A 225 -21.58 -11.92 7.43
CA GLY A 225 -20.36 -11.24 7.86
C GLY A 225 -19.40 -12.19 8.58
N ILE A 226 -18.79 -11.70 9.66
CA ILE A 226 -17.74 -12.43 10.41
C ILE A 226 -18.27 -13.76 10.93
N GLY A 227 -19.44 -13.79 11.56
CA GLY A 227 -20.02 -15.04 12.08
C GLY A 227 -20.22 -16.12 11.02
N GLN A 228 -20.67 -15.76 9.81
CA GLN A 228 -20.78 -16.72 8.71
C GLN A 228 -19.40 -17.27 8.31
N ALA A 229 -18.40 -16.39 8.16
CA ALA A 229 -17.04 -16.79 7.84
C ALA A 229 -16.41 -17.64 8.96
N THR A 230 -16.67 -17.34 10.24
CA THR A 230 -16.23 -18.15 11.37
C THR A 230 -16.78 -19.58 11.25
N VAL A 231 -18.07 -19.73 10.97
CA VAL A 231 -18.68 -21.06 10.77
C VAL A 231 -18.07 -21.77 9.57
N GLU A 232 -17.84 -21.07 8.47
CA GLU A 232 -17.23 -21.66 7.28
C GLU A 232 -15.81 -22.16 7.55
N GLU A 233 -14.99 -21.36 8.23
CA GLU A 233 -13.60 -21.72 8.56
C GLU A 233 -13.52 -22.86 9.58
N LEU A 234 -14.41 -22.90 10.56
CA LEU A 234 -14.54 -24.05 11.48
C LEU A 234 -15.01 -25.31 10.73
N ALA A 235 -15.98 -25.17 9.83
CA ALA A 235 -16.51 -26.28 9.04
C ALA A 235 -15.48 -26.85 8.05
N LYS A 236 -14.64 -25.99 7.42
CA LYS A 236 -13.49 -26.40 6.59
C LYS A 236 -12.51 -27.30 7.33
N ARG A 237 -12.45 -27.18 8.66
CA ARG A 237 -11.59 -27.96 9.56
C ARG A 237 -12.35 -29.10 10.25
N ASN A 238 -13.44 -29.58 9.66
CA ASN A 238 -14.23 -30.71 10.15
C ASN A 238 -14.88 -30.52 11.53
N ALA A 239 -14.96 -29.29 12.05
CA ALA A 239 -15.65 -29.04 13.31
C ALA A 239 -17.15 -29.29 13.21
N ARG A 240 -17.78 -29.67 14.32
CA ARG A 240 -19.23 -29.59 14.50
C ARG A 240 -19.61 -28.16 14.88
N VAL A 241 -20.48 -27.51 14.11
CA VAL A 241 -20.82 -26.10 14.35
C VAL A 241 -22.32 -25.91 14.55
N ILE A 242 -22.69 -25.29 15.66
CA ILE A 242 -24.06 -24.89 15.99
C ILE A 242 -24.23 -23.41 15.67
N MET A 243 -24.92 -23.15 14.56
CA MET A 243 -25.30 -21.80 14.13
C MET A 243 -26.49 -21.32 14.97
N ALA A 244 -26.22 -20.50 15.98
CA ALA A 244 -27.21 -19.90 16.86
C ALA A 244 -27.71 -18.57 16.25
N CYS A 245 -28.91 -18.58 15.68
CA CYS A 245 -29.39 -17.51 14.82
C CYS A 245 -30.85 -17.14 15.13
N ARG A 246 -31.19 -15.84 15.03
CA ARG A 246 -32.57 -15.35 15.21
C ARG A 246 -33.53 -15.88 14.14
N ASN A 247 -33.17 -15.72 12.86
CA ASN A 247 -33.98 -16.15 11.73
C ASN A 247 -33.55 -17.54 11.25
N ARG A 248 -34.43 -18.53 11.42
CA ARG A 248 -34.13 -19.93 11.14
C ARG A 248 -34.06 -20.21 9.64
N GLU A 249 -34.93 -19.60 8.86
CA GLU A 249 -35.04 -19.80 7.41
C GLU A 249 -33.75 -19.33 6.72
N LYS A 250 -33.30 -18.12 7.05
CA LYS A 250 -32.01 -17.58 6.60
C LYS A 250 -30.84 -18.44 7.07
N CYS A 251 -30.87 -18.92 8.32
CA CYS A 251 -29.84 -19.83 8.80
C CYS A 251 -29.75 -21.09 7.93
N VAL A 252 -30.89 -21.71 7.61
CA VAL A 252 -30.92 -22.93 6.78
C VAL A 252 -30.38 -22.69 5.38
N GLN A 253 -30.63 -21.51 4.78
CA GLN A 253 -30.05 -21.14 3.49
C GLN A 253 -28.52 -21.05 3.58
N VAL A 254 -28.00 -20.24 4.50
CA VAL A 254 -26.54 -20.06 4.68
C VAL A 254 -25.86 -21.39 5.02
N ARG A 255 -26.50 -22.22 5.85
CA ARG A 255 -26.00 -23.56 6.19
C ARG A 255 -25.84 -24.44 4.95
N ARG A 256 -26.76 -24.39 3.98
CA ARG A 256 -26.65 -25.18 2.75
C ARG A 256 -25.39 -24.79 1.97
N ASP A 257 -25.15 -23.49 1.81
CA ASP A 257 -23.98 -22.99 1.10
C ASP A 257 -22.68 -23.41 1.80
N ILE A 258 -22.62 -23.29 3.13
CA ILE A 258 -21.45 -23.72 3.91
C ILE A 258 -21.22 -25.23 3.76
N VAL A 259 -22.25 -26.06 3.88
CA VAL A 259 -22.12 -27.52 3.74
C VAL A 259 -21.64 -27.90 2.33
N LEU A 260 -22.12 -27.21 1.29
CA LEU A 260 -21.68 -27.44 -0.10
C LEU A 260 -20.21 -27.03 -0.30
N ASN A 261 -19.82 -25.88 0.23
CA ASN A 261 -18.46 -25.34 0.07
C ASN A 261 -17.41 -26.11 0.88
N THR A 262 -17.77 -26.59 2.07
CA THR A 262 -16.85 -27.25 3.00
C THR A 262 -16.93 -28.77 2.95
N ARG A 263 -17.99 -29.33 2.35
CA ARG A 263 -18.35 -30.76 2.37
C ARG A 263 -18.57 -31.34 3.78
N ASN A 264 -18.59 -30.50 4.81
CA ASN A 264 -18.84 -30.90 6.19
C ASN A 264 -20.33 -30.82 6.51
N LYS A 265 -20.95 -31.96 6.82
CA LYS A 265 -22.38 -32.07 7.17
C LYS A 265 -22.69 -31.72 8.62
N GLN A 266 -21.67 -31.56 9.48
CA GLN A 266 -21.81 -31.31 10.92
C GLN A 266 -22.11 -29.83 11.25
N VAL A 267 -22.85 -29.14 10.39
CA VAL A 267 -23.28 -27.75 10.60
C VAL A 267 -24.78 -27.72 10.85
N TYR A 268 -25.19 -27.22 12.01
CA TYR A 268 -26.58 -27.28 12.48
C TYR A 268 -27.14 -25.90 12.80
N CYS A 269 -28.32 -25.60 12.28
CA CYS A 269 -29.06 -24.40 12.66
C CYS A 269 -29.89 -24.63 13.91
N ARG A 270 -29.82 -23.69 14.83
CA ARG A 270 -30.66 -23.62 16.04
C ARG A 270 -31.13 -22.18 16.23
N GLN A 271 -32.41 -22.02 16.53
CA GLN A 271 -32.98 -20.69 16.76
C GLN A 271 -32.52 -20.19 18.11
N CYS A 272 -31.91 -19.00 18.13
CA CYS A 272 -31.49 -18.28 19.32
C CYS A 272 -31.59 -16.79 19.01
N ASP A 273 -32.60 -16.13 19.56
CA ASP A 273 -32.74 -14.68 19.53
C ASP A 273 -32.19 -14.09 20.82
N LEU A 274 -31.08 -13.34 20.72
CA LEU A 274 -30.43 -12.75 21.89
C LEU A 274 -31.21 -11.55 22.48
N GLU A 275 -32.19 -11.03 21.74
CA GLU A 275 -33.09 -9.99 22.23
C GLU A 275 -34.20 -10.57 23.14
N ASP A 276 -34.52 -11.87 22.99
CA ASP A 276 -35.58 -12.58 23.71
C ASP A 276 -34.98 -13.57 24.73
N PHE A 277 -35.04 -13.21 26.01
CA PHE A 277 -34.47 -14.00 27.09
C PHE A 277 -35.16 -15.37 27.32
N ASP A 278 -36.44 -15.52 26.95
CA ASP A 278 -37.12 -16.82 27.00
C ASP A 278 -36.61 -17.73 25.88
N ASN A 279 -36.36 -17.15 24.70
CA ASN A 279 -35.79 -17.87 23.58
C ASN A 279 -34.39 -18.40 23.91
N ILE A 280 -33.55 -17.60 24.58
CA ILE A 280 -32.23 -18.01 25.06
C ILE A 280 -32.34 -19.20 26.03
N ARG A 281 -33.25 -19.13 27.01
CA ARG A 281 -33.47 -20.23 27.96
C ARG A 281 -33.92 -21.51 27.27
N ALA A 282 -34.88 -21.40 26.35
CA ALA A 282 -35.36 -22.54 25.56
C ALA A 282 -34.27 -23.11 24.64
N PHE A 283 -33.38 -22.26 24.11
CA PHE A 283 -32.22 -22.69 23.33
C PHE A 283 -31.27 -23.52 24.20
N VAL A 284 -30.87 -23.01 25.36
CA VAL A 284 -29.95 -23.73 26.26
C VAL A 284 -30.57 -25.03 26.79
N GLN A 285 -31.85 -25.03 27.18
CA GLN A 285 -32.55 -26.26 27.59
C GLN A 285 -32.46 -27.37 26.55
N LYS A 286 -32.61 -27.04 25.26
CA LYS A 286 -32.50 -27.99 24.16
C LYS A 286 -31.07 -28.51 23.95
N LEU A 287 -30.05 -27.71 24.28
CA LEU A 287 -28.65 -28.14 24.21
C LEU A 287 -28.22 -28.98 25.42
N SER A 288 -28.89 -28.79 26.56
CA SER A 288 -28.58 -29.51 27.79
C SER A 288 -29.30 -30.84 27.92
N LYS A 289 -30.49 -31.02 27.30
CA LYS A 289 -31.28 -32.24 27.41
C LYS A 289 -32.03 -32.58 26.12
N GLY A 290 -32.18 -33.87 25.85
CA GLY A 290 -33.08 -34.40 24.82
C GLY A 290 -32.44 -34.52 23.43
N LYS A 291 -33.25 -34.51 22.38
CA LYS A 291 -32.79 -34.84 21.00
C LYS A 291 -31.66 -33.94 20.45
N PHE A 292 -31.51 -32.74 20.99
CA PHE A 292 -30.52 -31.76 20.53
C PHE A 292 -29.38 -31.55 21.53
N GLU A 293 -29.27 -32.45 22.50
CA GLU A 293 -28.23 -32.43 23.50
C GLU A 293 -26.84 -32.43 22.86
N LEU A 294 -25.95 -31.64 23.44
CA LEU A 294 -24.55 -31.58 23.07
C LEU A 294 -23.72 -32.16 24.20
N ASP A 295 -23.06 -33.29 23.97
CA ASP A 295 -22.19 -33.90 24.99
C ASP A 295 -20.86 -33.16 25.15
N ARG A 296 -20.47 -32.42 24.10
CA ARG A 296 -19.19 -31.72 23.99
C ARG A 296 -19.38 -30.33 23.39
N ILE A 297 -18.71 -29.33 23.96
CA ILE A 297 -18.63 -27.93 23.54
C ILE A 297 -17.20 -27.43 23.77
N ASP A 298 -16.42 -27.27 22.72
CA ASP A 298 -15.02 -26.81 22.78
C ASP A 298 -14.91 -25.29 22.71
N GLY A 299 -15.93 -24.60 22.18
CA GLY A 299 -15.95 -23.15 22.24
C GLY A 299 -17.26 -22.47 21.90
N VAL A 300 -17.40 -21.24 22.38
CA VAL A 300 -18.57 -20.38 22.19
C VAL A 300 -18.11 -19.02 21.66
N VAL A 301 -18.69 -18.59 20.54
CA VAL A 301 -18.37 -17.31 19.90
C VAL A 301 -19.56 -16.36 20.00
N HIS A 302 -19.42 -15.33 20.82
CA HIS A 302 -20.35 -14.21 20.92
C HIS A 302 -20.05 -13.18 19.81
N ASN A 303 -20.51 -13.48 18.59
CA ASN A 303 -20.35 -12.62 17.41
C ASN A 303 -21.59 -11.74 17.13
N ALA A 304 -22.79 -12.20 17.50
CA ALA A 304 -24.01 -11.46 17.22
C ALA A 304 -23.97 -10.05 17.80
N ALA A 305 -24.22 -9.06 16.95
CA ALA A 305 -24.38 -7.68 17.34
C ALA A 305 -25.36 -6.96 16.40
N MET A 306 -26.02 -5.95 16.92
CA MET A 306 -26.85 -5.03 16.15
C MET A 306 -26.65 -3.59 16.62
N MET A 307 -27.19 -2.66 15.85
CA MET A 307 -27.32 -1.25 16.21
C MET A 307 -28.62 -0.74 15.58
N ASP A 308 -29.53 -0.24 16.41
CA ASP A 308 -30.72 0.45 15.92
C ASP A 308 -30.44 1.95 15.81
N ALA A 309 -31.03 2.58 14.78
CA ALA A 309 -30.88 4.02 14.56
C ALA A 309 -31.76 4.86 15.50
N GLU A 310 -32.82 4.24 16.04
CA GLU A 310 -33.83 4.85 16.89
C GLU A 310 -33.99 4.01 18.15
N ARG A 311 -34.38 4.65 19.25
CA ARG A 311 -34.63 3.93 20.50
C ARG A 311 -35.79 2.97 20.33
N ARG A 312 -35.52 1.68 20.47
CA ARG A 312 -36.53 0.62 20.54
C ARG A 312 -36.23 -0.24 21.75
N VAL A 313 -37.27 -0.83 22.32
CA VAL A 313 -37.16 -1.73 23.48
C VAL A 313 -37.65 -3.13 23.13
N ASN A 314 -37.08 -4.14 23.79
CA ASN A 314 -37.55 -5.51 23.73
C ASN A 314 -38.80 -5.69 24.61
N LYS A 315 -39.33 -6.92 24.68
CA LYS A 315 -40.51 -7.26 25.48
C LYS A 315 -40.37 -7.00 26.99
N ASP A 316 -39.13 -6.95 27.50
CA ASP A 316 -38.83 -6.67 28.90
C ASP A 316 -38.59 -5.17 29.16
N GLY A 317 -38.79 -4.30 28.16
CA GLY A 317 -38.64 -2.85 28.30
C GLY A 317 -37.18 -2.35 28.22
N ILE A 318 -36.25 -3.21 27.77
CA ILE A 318 -34.82 -2.91 27.68
C ILE A 318 -34.47 -2.50 26.25
N GLU A 319 -33.65 -1.47 26.09
CA GLU A 319 -33.15 -0.99 24.81
C GLU A 319 -32.52 -2.14 24.00
N ARG A 320 -32.94 -2.30 22.75
CA ARG A 320 -32.68 -3.51 21.95
C ARG A 320 -31.20 -3.75 21.66
N THR A 321 -30.42 -2.71 21.45
CA THR A 321 -28.98 -2.81 21.19
C THR A 321 -28.25 -3.33 22.43
N PHE A 322 -28.55 -2.77 23.60
CA PHE A 322 -28.01 -3.21 24.89
C PHE A 322 -28.48 -4.62 25.26
N ALA A 323 -29.78 -4.90 25.06
CA ALA A 323 -30.36 -6.23 25.28
C ALA A 323 -29.66 -7.30 24.43
N THR A 324 -29.46 -7.05 23.14
CA THR A 324 -28.86 -8.02 22.22
C THR A 324 -27.36 -8.19 22.42
N ASN A 325 -26.62 -7.08 22.46
CA ASN A 325 -25.16 -7.11 22.39
C ASN A 325 -24.52 -7.50 23.73
N HIS A 326 -25.14 -7.13 24.85
CA HIS A 326 -24.63 -7.39 26.20
C HIS A 326 -25.47 -8.41 26.95
N LEU A 327 -26.73 -8.10 27.28
CA LEU A 327 -27.54 -8.94 28.19
C LEU A 327 -27.86 -10.33 27.63
N GLY A 328 -28.10 -10.44 26.33
CA GLY A 328 -28.33 -11.72 25.67
C GLY A 328 -27.09 -12.60 25.71
N SER A 329 -25.91 -12.02 25.49
CA SER A 329 -24.62 -12.73 25.62
C SER A 329 -24.33 -13.12 27.06
N PHE A 330 -24.62 -12.23 28.03
CA PHE A 330 -24.53 -12.50 29.45
C PHE A 330 -25.40 -13.70 29.84
N LEU A 331 -26.70 -13.66 29.54
CA LEU A 331 -27.64 -14.71 29.89
C LEU A 331 -27.30 -16.05 29.22
N LEU A 332 -26.95 -16.02 27.93
CA LEU A 332 -26.56 -17.23 27.21
C LEU A 332 -25.32 -17.89 27.86
N THR A 333 -24.31 -17.09 28.21
CA THR A 333 -23.10 -17.58 28.87
C THR A 333 -23.42 -18.15 30.24
N ALA A 334 -24.22 -17.43 31.03
CA ALA A 334 -24.60 -17.84 32.38
C ALA A 334 -25.30 -19.20 32.40
N LEU A 335 -26.24 -19.42 31.48
CA LEU A 335 -27.00 -20.66 31.39
C LEU A 335 -26.18 -21.83 30.82
N LEU A 336 -25.16 -21.55 30.00
CA LEU A 336 -24.27 -22.59 29.48
C LEU A 336 -23.17 -22.97 30.47
N LEU A 337 -22.83 -22.09 31.42
CA LEU A 337 -21.59 -22.19 32.18
C LEU A 337 -21.43 -23.52 32.91
N ASP A 338 -22.45 -24.01 33.62
CA ASP A 338 -22.34 -25.27 34.37
C ASP A 338 -22.03 -26.46 33.44
N LYS A 339 -22.57 -26.44 32.22
CA LYS A 339 -22.28 -27.46 31.21
C LYS A 339 -20.87 -27.31 30.64
N LEU A 340 -20.35 -26.09 30.52
CA LEU A 340 -18.97 -25.85 30.07
C LEU A 340 -17.95 -26.30 31.13
N LEU A 341 -18.21 -25.99 32.40
CA LEU A 341 -17.36 -26.37 33.54
C LEU A 341 -17.36 -27.87 33.83
N ALA A 342 -18.46 -28.56 33.52
CA ALA A 342 -18.55 -30.00 33.68
C ALA A 342 -17.71 -30.81 32.66
N GLN A 343 -17.10 -30.15 31.68
CA GLN A 343 -16.30 -30.82 30.66
C GLN A 343 -14.87 -31.11 31.15
N ASP A 344 -14.33 -32.23 30.69
CA ASP A 344 -13.00 -32.75 31.03
C ASP A 344 -11.86 -32.17 30.17
N HIS A 345 -12.17 -31.19 29.32
CA HIS A 345 -11.23 -30.58 28.38
C HIS A 345 -11.33 -29.05 28.40
N PRO A 346 -10.32 -28.35 27.87
CA PRO A 346 -10.34 -26.89 27.77
C PRO A 346 -11.46 -26.39 26.86
N VAL A 347 -12.16 -25.34 27.29
CA VAL A 347 -13.24 -24.69 26.55
C VAL A 347 -12.93 -23.21 26.40
N ARG A 348 -13.11 -22.64 25.20
CA ARG A 348 -12.83 -21.22 24.95
C ARG A 348 -14.09 -20.42 24.63
N ILE A 349 -14.33 -19.35 25.38
CA ILE A 349 -15.38 -18.37 25.10
C ILE A 349 -14.75 -17.13 24.48
N VAL A 350 -15.16 -16.78 23.27
CA VAL A 350 -14.63 -15.63 22.53
C VAL A 350 -15.73 -14.60 22.31
N PHE A 351 -15.51 -13.38 22.82
CA PHE A 351 -16.39 -12.23 22.55
C PHE A 351 -15.82 -11.36 21.44
N LEU A 352 -16.63 -11.04 20.43
CA LEU A 352 -16.23 -10.07 19.42
C LEU A 352 -16.51 -8.65 19.91
N ASN A 353 -15.46 -7.86 20.00
CA ASN A 353 -15.52 -6.48 20.43
C ASN A 353 -14.81 -5.55 19.45
N THR A 354 -14.66 -4.28 19.79
CA THR A 354 -14.06 -3.26 18.93
C THR A 354 -13.22 -2.28 19.74
N ASN A 355 -12.11 -1.82 19.17
CA ASN A 355 -11.27 -0.79 19.77
C ASN A 355 -11.96 0.58 19.98
N ILE A 356 -13.16 0.79 19.44
CA ILE A 356 -13.96 2.00 19.67
C ILE A 356 -14.27 2.19 21.16
N ILE A 357 -14.29 1.12 21.96
CA ILE A 357 -14.52 1.21 23.41
C ILE A 357 -13.43 2.02 24.14
N GLY A 358 -12.22 2.12 23.58
CA GLY A 358 -11.16 2.97 24.11
C GLY A 358 -11.44 4.47 23.93
N ARG A 359 -12.34 4.84 23.02
CA ARG A 359 -12.73 6.25 22.80
C ARG A 359 -13.82 6.63 23.80
N LYS A 360 -13.45 7.37 24.84
CA LYS A 360 -14.37 7.79 25.91
C LYS A 360 -14.93 6.54 26.61
N CYS A 361 -14.01 5.84 27.29
CA CYS A 361 -14.20 4.58 28.02
C CYS A 361 -14.90 4.83 29.36
N GLU A 362 -16.19 5.14 29.30
CA GLU A 362 -17.01 5.33 30.48
C GLU A 362 -18.42 4.80 30.21
N LEU A 363 -18.89 3.92 31.11
CA LEU A 363 -20.23 3.37 31.05
C LEU A 363 -21.20 4.26 31.85
N ASP A 364 -22.28 4.67 31.22
CA ASP A 364 -23.33 5.48 31.85
C ASP A 364 -24.25 4.58 32.70
N PHE A 365 -23.88 4.39 33.97
CA PHE A 365 -24.66 3.59 34.91
C PHE A 365 -25.99 4.24 35.32
N ASP A 366 -26.14 5.54 35.12
CA ASP A 366 -27.36 6.28 35.48
C ASP A 366 -28.45 6.13 34.40
N ASP A 367 -28.06 5.88 33.15
CA ASP A 367 -28.99 5.63 32.04
C ASP A 367 -28.51 4.53 31.07
N LEU A 368 -28.23 3.33 31.58
CA LEU A 368 -27.91 2.13 30.78
C LEU A 368 -28.98 1.81 29.73
N ASN A 369 -30.25 2.15 30.02
CA ASN A 369 -31.39 1.87 29.13
C ASN A 369 -31.65 2.98 28.08
N ALA A 370 -30.77 3.99 28.02
CA ALA A 370 -30.87 5.15 27.13
C ALA A 370 -32.26 5.81 27.15
N SER A 371 -32.91 5.83 28.31
CA SER A 371 -34.30 6.24 28.53
C SER A 371 -34.46 7.73 28.79
N SER A 372 -33.44 8.39 29.33
CA SER A 372 -33.48 9.80 29.74
C SER A 372 -32.84 10.76 28.71
N ARG A 373 -32.35 10.23 27.59
CA ARG A 373 -31.63 11.00 26.56
C ARG A 373 -32.57 11.91 25.76
N LYS A 374 -32.24 13.20 25.68
CA LYS A 374 -32.97 14.19 24.85
C LYS A 374 -32.97 13.84 23.35
N LYS A 375 -31.87 13.24 22.86
CA LYS A 375 -31.73 12.75 21.49
C LYS A 375 -31.06 11.37 21.55
N TYR A 376 -31.69 10.38 20.90
CA TYR A 376 -31.10 9.04 20.81
C TYR A 376 -29.96 9.04 19.80
N ASP A 377 -28.83 8.46 20.21
CA ASP A 377 -27.64 8.27 19.39
C ASP A 377 -27.34 6.77 19.38
N GLY A 378 -27.69 6.10 18.27
CA GLY A 378 -27.52 4.66 18.12
C GLY A 378 -26.05 4.23 18.16
N PHE A 379 -25.14 5.08 17.67
CA PHE A 379 -23.71 4.78 17.71
C PHE A 379 -23.15 4.85 19.13
N GLU A 380 -23.56 5.85 19.92
CA GLU A 380 -23.14 5.91 21.33
C GLU A 380 -23.74 4.75 22.14
N VAL A 381 -25.02 4.40 21.94
CA VAL A 381 -25.63 3.23 22.61
C VAL A 381 -24.95 1.92 22.20
N TYR A 382 -24.61 1.76 20.92
CA TYR A 382 -23.80 0.64 20.46
C TYR A 382 -22.45 0.58 21.15
N LYS A 383 -21.74 1.71 21.26
CA LYS A 383 -20.45 1.80 21.97
C LYS A 383 -20.59 1.41 23.44
N GLN A 384 -21.60 1.92 24.13
CA GLN A 384 -21.91 1.57 25.52
C GLN A 384 -22.18 0.06 25.66
N SER A 385 -22.94 -0.55 24.75
CA SER A 385 -23.21 -2.00 24.74
C SER A 385 -21.94 -2.84 24.54
N LYS A 386 -21.00 -2.37 23.71
CA LYS A 386 -19.71 -3.03 23.47
C LYS A 386 -18.74 -2.86 24.64
N LEU A 387 -18.75 -1.71 25.30
CA LEU A 387 -18.01 -1.50 26.55
C LEU A 387 -18.55 -2.41 27.67
N ALA A 388 -19.88 -2.53 27.81
CA ALA A 388 -20.50 -3.45 28.76
C ALA A 388 -20.11 -4.92 28.49
N ALA A 389 -20.10 -5.35 27.23
CA ALA A 389 -19.63 -6.68 26.85
C ALA A 389 -18.13 -6.91 27.17
N ALA A 390 -17.28 -5.89 27.00
CA ALA A 390 -15.86 -5.97 27.39
C ALA A 390 -15.70 -6.13 28.91
N MET A 391 -16.40 -5.30 29.67
CA MET A 391 -16.44 -5.38 31.14
C MET A 391 -16.93 -6.74 31.61
N PHE A 392 -17.96 -7.29 30.98
CA PHE A 392 -18.45 -8.64 31.28
C PHE A 392 -17.41 -9.72 30.99
N ALA A 393 -16.77 -9.69 29.82
CA ALA A 393 -15.75 -10.67 29.47
C ALA A 393 -14.56 -10.63 30.45
N ARG A 394 -14.13 -9.43 30.85
CA ARG A 394 -13.07 -9.24 31.85
C ARG A 394 -13.48 -9.81 33.21
N GLU A 395 -14.67 -9.46 33.71
CA GLU A 395 -15.18 -9.98 34.98
C GLU A 395 -15.33 -11.51 34.96
N LEU A 396 -15.87 -12.06 33.87
CA LEU A 396 -16.01 -13.50 33.67
C LEU A 396 -14.65 -14.19 33.66
N SER A 397 -13.63 -13.61 33.02
CA SER A 397 -12.27 -14.20 33.03
C SER A 397 -11.66 -14.31 34.42
N GLU A 398 -11.89 -13.31 35.28
CA GLU A 398 -11.39 -13.31 36.67
C GLU A 398 -12.15 -14.34 37.52
N ARG A 399 -13.47 -14.47 37.29
CA ARG A 399 -14.33 -15.44 37.97
C ARG A 399 -14.07 -16.90 37.56
N LEU A 400 -13.64 -17.12 36.32
CA LEU A 400 -13.31 -18.44 35.77
C LEU A 400 -11.82 -18.78 35.85
N LYS A 401 -11.04 -17.98 36.59
CA LYS A 401 -9.63 -18.25 36.82
C LYS A 401 -9.48 -19.65 37.43
N ASP A 402 -8.47 -20.37 36.95
CA ASP A 402 -8.13 -21.74 37.37
C ASP A 402 -9.21 -22.81 37.07
N THR A 403 -10.17 -22.51 36.17
CA THR A 403 -11.11 -23.49 35.61
C THR A 403 -10.66 -24.00 34.24
N ASN A 404 -11.38 -24.97 33.67
CA ASN A 404 -11.17 -25.44 32.29
C ASN A 404 -11.67 -24.45 31.21
N VAL A 405 -12.33 -23.36 31.61
CA VAL A 405 -12.92 -22.38 30.68
C VAL A 405 -12.07 -21.13 30.62
N THR A 406 -11.58 -20.78 29.43
CA THR A 406 -10.91 -19.51 29.18
C THR A 406 -11.81 -18.52 28.46
N VAL A 407 -11.63 -17.23 28.76
CA VAL A 407 -12.42 -16.15 28.18
C VAL A 407 -11.49 -15.18 27.46
N LEU A 408 -11.76 -14.94 26.18
CA LEU A 408 -10.96 -14.10 25.31
C LEU A 408 -11.85 -13.09 24.59
N VAL A 409 -11.25 -11.95 24.23
CA VAL A 409 -11.93 -10.94 23.41
C VAL A 409 -11.12 -10.71 22.15
N ALA A 410 -11.79 -10.61 21.00
CA ALA A 410 -11.14 -10.37 19.72
C ALA A 410 -11.76 -9.15 19.00
N ASP A 411 -10.92 -8.24 18.52
CA ASP A 411 -11.31 -7.17 17.61
C ASP A 411 -11.07 -7.62 16.16
N PRO A 412 -12.12 -7.95 15.38
CA PRO A 412 -11.99 -8.30 13.97
C PRO A 412 -11.62 -7.09 13.09
N GLY A 413 -11.68 -5.87 13.63
CA GLY A 413 -11.60 -4.61 12.92
C GLY A 413 -12.89 -4.26 12.19
N ARG A 414 -12.93 -3.04 11.67
CA ARG A 414 -14.05 -2.58 10.84
C ARG A 414 -14.18 -3.48 9.61
N THR A 415 -15.33 -4.13 9.45
CA THR A 415 -15.55 -5.15 8.41
C THR A 415 -16.75 -4.79 7.55
N LYS A 416 -16.69 -5.06 6.25
CA LYS A 416 -17.82 -4.85 5.35
C LYS A 416 -19.01 -5.72 5.74
N SER A 417 -19.97 -5.12 6.43
CA SER A 417 -21.13 -5.81 7.00
C SER A 417 -22.35 -4.89 7.00
N ASN A 418 -23.53 -5.47 7.19
CA ASN A 418 -24.77 -4.70 7.35
C ASN A 418 -24.66 -3.72 8.53
N LEU A 419 -23.95 -4.10 9.60
CA LEU A 419 -23.72 -3.26 10.75
C LEU A 419 -22.89 -2.02 10.39
N SER A 420 -21.76 -2.21 9.70
CA SER A 420 -20.92 -1.09 9.24
C SER A 420 -21.67 -0.15 8.29
N ALA A 421 -22.52 -0.69 7.42
CA ALA A 421 -23.36 0.11 6.53
C ALA A 421 -24.40 0.94 7.30
N GLN A 422 -24.99 0.38 8.37
CA GLN A 422 -25.89 1.11 9.26
C GLN A 422 -25.15 2.21 10.05
N MET A 423 -23.94 1.91 10.54
CA MET A 423 -23.07 2.89 11.21
C MET A 423 -22.72 4.05 10.27
N ASP A 424 -22.31 3.77 9.04
CA ASP A 424 -21.97 4.81 8.07
C ASP A 424 -23.15 5.72 7.72
N GLY A 425 -24.34 5.14 7.55
CA GLY A 425 -25.55 5.89 7.25
C GLY A 425 -26.00 6.83 8.39
N GLN A 426 -25.67 6.52 9.64
CA GLN A 426 -25.94 7.40 10.78
C GLN A 426 -24.84 8.42 11.03
N THR A 427 -23.57 8.04 10.87
CA THR A 427 -22.44 8.93 11.18
C THR A 427 -22.19 9.96 10.08
N PHE A 428 -22.43 9.60 8.80
CA PHE A 428 -22.06 10.42 7.65
C PHE A 428 -23.27 10.73 6.77
N PHE A 429 -23.53 12.01 6.52
CA PHE A 429 -24.61 12.49 5.65
C PHE A 429 -24.23 12.53 4.15
N LEU A 430 -23.09 11.93 3.80
CA LEU A 430 -22.50 12.02 2.46
C LEU A 430 -23.24 11.14 1.44
N SER A 431 -23.18 11.53 0.17
CA SER A 431 -23.76 10.74 -0.92
C SER A 431 -23.21 9.30 -0.96
N ARG A 432 -24.04 8.32 -1.34
CA ARG A 432 -23.73 6.88 -1.28
C ARG A 432 -22.42 6.49 -1.99
N TRP A 433 -22.01 7.23 -3.02
CA TRP A 433 -20.75 6.98 -3.74
C TRP A 433 -19.53 7.43 -2.95
N LEU A 434 -19.62 8.57 -2.25
CA LEU A 434 -18.56 9.06 -1.37
C LEU A 434 -18.38 8.18 -0.13
N LEU A 435 -19.48 7.67 0.43
CA LEU A 435 -19.42 6.72 1.56
C LEU A 435 -18.58 5.50 1.20
N LYS A 436 -18.68 4.95 -0.01
CA LYS A 436 -17.87 3.80 -0.42
C LYS A 436 -16.36 4.08 -0.43
N ILE A 437 -15.97 5.30 -0.82
CA ILE A 437 -14.57 5.74 -0.84
C ILE A 437 -14.08 6.01 0.60
N VAL A 438 -14.92 6.63 1.43
CA VAL A 438 -14.62 6.93 2.84
C VAL A 438 -14.54 5.64 3.67
N SER A 439 -15.51 4.73 3.57
CA SER A 439 -15.50 3.44 4.28
C SER A 439 -14.29 2.61 3.90
N PHE A 440 -13.89 2.64 2.61
CA PHE A 440 -12.62 2.06 2.18
C PHE A 440 -11.45 2.78 2.87
N GLY A 441 -11.28 4.10 2.72
CA GLY A 441 -10.19 4.87 3.34
C GLY A 441 -10.10 4.77 4.87
N MET A 442 -11.21 4.50 5.57
CA MET A 442 -11.28 4.28 7.03
C MET A 442 -10.90 2.86 7.47
N GLY A 443 -10.51 1.99 6.54
CA GLY A 443 -9.94 0.68 6.82
C GLY A 443 -10.94 -0.44 7.03
N GLU A 444 -12.01 -0.44 6.22
CA GLU A 444 -12.94 -1.56 6.12
C GLU A 444 -12.26 -2.80 5.50
N ARG A 445 -12.14 -3.87 6.29
CA ARG A 445 -11.56 -5.16 5.87
C ARG A 445 -12.59 -6.05 5.18
N ARG A 446 -12.08 -6.93 4.32
CA ARG A 446 -12.82 -8.08 3.81
C ARG A 446 -13.09 -9.07 4.95
N VAL A 447 -14.20 -9.79 4.87
CA VAL A 447 -14.67 -10.70 5.93
C VAL A 447 -13.65 -11.81 6.21
N GLU A 448 -12.98 -12.31 5.17
CA GLU A 448 -11.97 -13.36 5.25
C GLU A 448 -10.71 -12.92 6.00
N LYS A 449 -10.42 -11.60 6.04
CA LYS A 449 -9.34 -11.04 6.87
C LYS A 449 -9.81 -10.84 8.32
N ALA A 450 -11.05 -10.38 8.50
CA ALA A 450 -11.64 -10.07 9.80
C ALA A 450 -11.88 -11.29 10.69
N VAL A 451 -12.05 -12.48 10.11
CA VAL A 451 -12.25 -13.74 10.85
C VAL A 451 -10.96 -14.24 11.55
N ARG A 452 -9.78 -13.81 11.09
CA ARG A 452 -8.48 -14.32 11.56
C ARG A 452 -8.24 -14.16 13.07
N PRO A 453 -8.39 -12.96 13.68
CA PRO A 453 -8.22 -12.83 15.13
C PRO A 453 -9.25 -13.63 15.93
N VAL A 454 -10.45 -13.86 15.37
CA VAL A 454 -11.47 -14.70 16.00
C VAL A 454 -11.02 -16.17 16.03
N LEU A 455 -10.53 -16.70 14.92
CA LEU A 455 -10.00 -18.07 14.85
C LEU A 455 -8.76 -18.24 15.74
N TYR A 456 -7.88 -17.23 15.75
CA TYR A 456 -6.70 -17.22 16.61
C TYR A 456 -7.07 -17.36 18.09
N ALA A 457 -7.97 -16.50 18.58
CA ALA A 457 -8.48 -16.61 19.95
C ALA A 457 -9.15 -17.97 20.22
N LEU A 458 -9.99 -18.42 19.29
CA LEU A 458 -10.90 -19.55 19.51
C LEU A 458 -10.22 -20.92 19.47
N ALA A 459 -9.25 -21.12 18.58
CA ALA A 459 -8.78 -22.47 18.24
C ALA A 459 -7.27 -22.60 18.03
N ASP A 460 -6.50 -21.51 18.09
CA ASP A 460 -5.03 -21.60 17.96
C ASP A 460 -4.39 -22.20 19.22
N PRO A 461 -3.42 -23.13 19.11
CA PRO A 461 -2.69 -23.66 20.25
C PRO A 461 -1.94 -22.59 21.07
N ALA A 462 -1.51 -21.48 20.45
CA ALA A 462 -0.85 -20.38 21.17
C ALA A 462 -1.74 -19.72 22.24
N MET A 463 -3.05 -19.93 22.15
CA MET A 463 -4.04 -19.40 23.10
C MET A 463 -4.50 -20.44 24.13
N ASP A 464 -3.86 -21.62 24.20
CA ASP A 464 -4.14 -22.61 25.24
C ASP A 464 -3.81 -22.06 26.64
N GLY A 465 -4.77 -22.12 27.55
CA GLY A 465 -4.64 -21.61 28.93
C GLY A 465 -4.65 -20.08 29.07
N VAL A 466 -4.60 -19.33 27.97
CA VAL A 466 -4.66 -17.87 27.99
C VAL A 466 -6.09 -17.40 28.23
N THR A 467 -6.30 -16.53 29.21
CA THR A 467 -7.60 -15.99 29.61
C THR A 467 -7.50 -14.51 29.97
N GLY A 468 -8.59 -13.76 29.80
CA GLY A 468 -8.69 -12.35 30.19
C GLY A 468 -7.96 -11.37 29.29
N VAL A 469 -7.58 -11.81 28.09
CA VAL A 469 -6.83 -11.02 27.10
C VAL A 469 -7.77 -10.45 26.02
N PHE A 470 -7.50 -9.22 25.59
CA PHE A 470 -8.13 -8.60 24.42
C PHE A 470 -7.15 -8.59 23.25
N ILE A 471 -7.51 -9.25 22.16
CA ILE A 471 -6.68 -9.41 20.97
C ILE A 471 -7.14 -8.45 19.87
N ASP A 472 -6.21 -7.70 19.30
CA ASP A 472 -6.47 -6.77 18.21
C ASP A 472 -6.60 -7.47 16.84
N ARG A 473 -6.90 -6.68 15.81
CA ARG A 473 -7.07 -7.15 14.43
C ARG A 473 -5.82 -7.78 13.80
N GLU A 474 -4.64 -7.56 14.38
CA GLU A 474 -3.36 -8.14 13.96
C GLU A 474 -2.87 -9.26 14.89
N ARG A 475 -3.73 -9.70 15.82
CA ARG A 475 -3.47 -10.77 16.79
C ARG A 475 -2.50 -10.40 17.91
N ASN A 476 -2.28 -9.11 18.14
CA ASN A 476 -1.51 -8.64 19.30
C ASN A 476 -2.44 -8.44 20.49
N GLU A 477 -1.90 -8.56 21.69
CA GLU A 477 -2.61 -8.15 22.89
C GLU A 477 -2.80 -6.62 22.90
N GLN A 478 -4.05 -6.21 23.12
CA GLN A 478 -4.50 -4.84 23.24
C GLN A 478 -4.76 -4.53 24.71
N PRO A 479 -4.29 -3.37 25.22
CA PRO A 479 -4.62 -2.97 26.57
C PRO A 479 -6.13 -2.72 26.74
N TRP A 480 -6.63 -3.10 27.90
CA TRP A 480 -7.95 -2.71 28.36
C TRP A 480 -7.97 -1.21 28.69
N CYS A 481 -9.15 -0.61 28.57
CA CYS A 481 -9.33 0.78 29.01
C CYS A 481 -9.77 0.84 30.47
N ASP A 482 -9.56 1.98 31.14
CA ASP A 482 -9.67 2.12 32.60
C ASP A 482 -11.01 1.62 33.18
N SER A 483 -12.15 1.91 32.52
CA SER A 483 -13.45 1.44 32.98
C SER A 483 -13.63 -0.08 32.87
N VAL A 484 -12.87 -0.75 32.01
CA VAL A 484 -12.85 -2.22 31.94
C VAL A 484 -12.00 -2.80 33.06
N GLU A 485 -10.92 -2.13 33.47
CA GLU A 485 -10.07 -2.59 34.58
C GLU A 485 -10.66 -2.30 35.97
N ASP A 486 -11.61 -1.38 36.08
CA ASP A 486 -12.33 -1.08 37.33
C ASP A 486 -13.27 -2.22 37.79
N ALA A 487 -12.81 -2.99 38.79
CA ALA A 487 -13.56 -4.11 39.36
C ALA A 487 -14.87 -3.71 40.05
N GLN A 488 -15.00 -2.50 40.57
CA GLN A 488 -16.25 -2.05 41.19
C GLN A 488 -17.32 -1.81 40.13
N LYS A 489 -16.94 -1.14 39.02
CA LYS A 489 -17.84 -0.93 37.88
C LYS A 489 -18.25 -2.24 37.24
N ARG A 490 -17.31 -3.18 37.05
CA ARG A 490 -17.63 -4.52 36.52
C ARG A 490 -18.63 -5.28 37.38
N ARG A 491 -18.43 -5.33 38.71
CA ARG A 491 -19.39 -5.98 39.63
C ARG A 491 -20.76 -5.30 39.63
N LYS A 492 -20.81 -3.97 39.59
CA LYS A 492 -22.08 -3.23 39.46
C LYS A 492 -22.83 -3.60 38.19
N LEU A 493 -22.12 -3.68 37.05
CA LEU A 493 -22.69 -4.11 35.77
C LEU A 493 -23.18 -5.57 35.82
N TRP A 494 -22.40 -6.45 36.45
CA TRP A 494 -22.76 -7.86 36.64
C TRP A 494 -24.10 -8.01 37.39
N SER A 495 -24.21 -7.44 38.58
CA SER A 495 -25.45 -7.49 39.37
C SER A 495 -26.64 -6.87 38.64
N THR A 496 -26.41 -5.77 37.91
CA THR A 496 -27.45 -5.15 37.07
C THR A 496 -27.93 -6.12 35.99
N SER A 497 -26.99 -6.83 35.36
CA SER A 497 -27.27 -7.81 34.30
C SER A 497 -28.04 -9.01 34.84
N GLU A 498 -27.70 -9.51 36.04
CA GLU A 498 -28.43 -10.59 36.71
C GLU A 498 -29.89 -10.23 36.97
N VAL A 499 -30.14 -9.03 37.48
CA VAL A 499 -31.48 -8.52 37.77
C VAL A 499 -32.27 -8.34 36.47
N TRP A 500 -31.71 -7.67 35.46
CA TRP A 500 -32.42 -7.36 34.22
C TRP A 500 -32.71 -8.59 33.37
N THR A 501 -31.85 -9.61 33.43
CA THR A 501 -32.08 -10.89 32.76
C THR A 501 -32.96 -11.85 33.57
N LYS A 502 -33.31 -11.48 34.81
CA LYS A 502 -34.04 -12.31 35.79
C LYS A 502 -33.37 -13.67 35.95
N LEU A 503 -32.04 -13.68 36.03
CA LEU A 503 -31.26 -14.91 36.13
C LEU A 503 -31.71 -15.67 37.39
N GLY A 504 -31.69 -15.01 38.56
CA GLY A 504 -32.07 -15.59 39.86
C GLY A 504 -33.52 -16.11 39.98
N GLU A 505 -34.51 -15.36 39.49
CA GLU A 505 -35.94 -15.65 39.74
C GLU A 505 -36.48 -16.87 38.99
N ARG A 506 -35.89 -17.24 37.85
CA ARG A 506 -36.37 -18.34 36.99
C ARG A 506 -35.48 -19.59 37.07
N MET A 507 -34.53 -19.63 38.00
CA MET A 507 -33.53 -20.68 38.13
C MET A 507 -33.95 -21.88 38.97
N GLY A 508 -34.96 -21.75 39.82
CA GLY A 508 -35.54 -22.87 40.57
C GLY A 508 -36.14 -23.99 39.69
N GLN A 509 -36.15 -23.82 38.36
CA GLN A 509 -36.75 -24.76 37.41
C GLN A 509 -35.77 -25.43 36.42
N VAL A 510 -34.49 -25.01 36.31
CA VAL A 510 -33.69 -25.41 35.13
C VAL A 510 -32.31 -26.03 35.41
N ILE A 511 -31.38 -25.44 36.18
CA ILE A 511 -30.03 -26.00 36.49
C ILE A 511 -29.47 -25.34 37.78
N PRO A 512 -28.75 -26.07 38.68
CA PRO A 512 -28.02 -25.45 39.79
C PRO A 512 -26.72 -24.77 39.31
N LEU A 513 -26.59 -23.46 39.50
CA LEU A 513 -25.37 -22.71 39.19
C LEU A 513 -24.20 -23.11 40.09
N SER A 514 -23.01 -23.16 39.51
CA SER A 514 -21.73 -23.14 40.24
C SER A 514 -21.61 -21.90 41.15
N ASN A 515 -20.86 -22.02 42.25
CA ASN A 515 -20.61 -20.95 43.24
C ASN A 515 -20.03 -19.65 42.64
N ILE A 516 -19.63 -19.67 41.37
CA ILE A 516 -19.05 -18.57 40.58
C ILE A 516 -20.03 -17.40 40.36
N TRP A 517 -21.34 -17.67 40.41
CA TRP A 517 -22.39 -16.65 40.25
C TRP A 517 -22.91 -16.09 41.59
N MET A 518 -22.53 -16.69 42.72
CA MET A 518 -22.95 -16.23 44.07
C MET A 518 -21.90 -15.35 44.77
N LEU A 519 -20.75 -15.09 44.12
CA LEU A 519 -19.68 -14.19 44.55
C LEU A 519 -19.74 -12.86 43.78
#